data_AF-A0A6N3CDW4-F1
#
_entry.id   AF-A0A6N3CDW4-F1
#
_cell.length_a   1.000
_cell.length_b   1.000
_cell.length_c   1.000
_cell.angle_alpha   90.00
_cell.angle_beta   90.00
_cell.angle_gamma   90.00
#
_symmetry.space_group_name_H-M   'P 1'
#
loop_
_entity.id
_entity.type
_entity.pdbx_description
1 polymer ?
#
loop_
_entity_poly.entity_id
_entity_poly.type
_entity_poly.pdbx_seq_one_letter_code
_entity_poly.pdbx_strand_id
1 'polypeptide(L)'
;MAKFLDQAGVGTLWGKIKEKFVLKDGNKVLSTNDYTTTEKQKLSGIATGAQVNVIEKVSVNGSALPVTTKGVNVTVPTKVSQVTNDSGFQTASQVSSAITKAVEGIASGFKYSVVDALPQTGKSDTIYLKANSGSGQNIYDEFIWVNSKWEQLGTKQIDLSGYMKKTDMVALTTSEIDAICV
;
A
#
# COMPACT_ATOMS: atom_id res chain seq x y z
N MET A 1 -69.37 -49.50 74.33
CA MET A 1 -68.31 -50.54 74.30
C MET A 1 -66.99 -49.86 73.95
N ALA A 2 -65.99 -49.97 74.83
CA ALA A 2 -64.65 -49.52 74.51
C ALA A 2 -64.02 -50.52 73.53
N LYS A 3 -63.52 -50.02 72.39
CA LYS A 3 -62.74 -50.82 71.44
C LYS A 3 -61.27 -50.73 71.85
N PHE A 4 -60.59 -51.88 71.91
CA PHE A 4 -59.15 -51.96 72.17
C PHE A 4 -58.48 -52.79 71.09
N LEU A 5 -57.16 -52.64 70.93
CA LEU A 5 -56.37 -53.49 70.06
C LEU A 5 -55.99 -54.75 70.84
N ASP A 6 -56.47 -55.90 70.36
CA ASP A 6 -55.97 -57.19 70.82
C ASP A 6 -54.60 -57.48 70.20
N GLN A 7 -54.02 -58.63 70.56
CA GLN A 7 -52.70 -59.03 70.07
C GLN A 7 -52.63 -59.10 68.53
N ALA A 8 -53.69 -59.55 67.86
CA ALA A 8 -53.75 -59.62 66.41
C ALA A 8 -53.83 -58.22 65.76
N GLY A 9 -54.58 -57.30 66.38
CA GLY A 9 -54.69 -55.91 65.98
C GLY A 9 -53.37 -55.16 66.09
N VAL A 10 -52.63 -55.36 67.19
CA VAL A 10 -51.27 -54.80 67.37
C VAL A 10 -50.32 -55.33 66.30
N GLY A 11 -50.36 -56.63 66.01
CA GLY A 11 -49.53 -57.24 64.96
C GLY A 11 -49.83 -56.66 63.57
N THR A 12 -51.11 -56.48 63.25
CA THR A 12 -51.56 -55.90 61.97
C THR A 12 -51.12 -54.44 61.82
N LEU A 13 -51.25 -53.64 62.87
CA LEU A 13 -50.81 -52.25 62.87
C LEU A 13 -49.29 -52.15 62.67
N TRP A 14 -48.52 -53.00 63.36
CA TRP A 14 -47.07 -53.04 63.23
C TRP A 14 -46.61 -53.45 61.82
N GLY A 15 -47.28 -54.43 61.20
CA GLY A 15 -47.03 -54.80 59.81
C GLY A 15 -47.25 -53.63 58.84
N LYS A 16 -48.38 -52.93 58.97
CA LYS A 16 -48.68 -51.74 58.15
C LYS A 16 -47.67 -50.61 58.35
N ILE A 17 -47.21 -50.39 59.57
CA ILE A 17 -46.16 -49.41 59.87
C ILE A 17 -44.87 -49.79 59.12
N LYS A 18 -44.44 -51.05 59.20
CA LYS A 18 -43.23 -51.52 58.50
C LYS A 18 -43.33 -51.39 56.98
N GLU A 19 -44.48 -51.68 56.39
CA GLU A 19 -44.70 -51.54 54.94
C GLU A 19 -44.67 -50.09 54.46
N LYS A 20 -45.18 -49.16 55.27
CA LYS A 20 -45.25 -47.73 54.91
C LYS A 20 -44.00 -46.96 55.33
N PHE A 21 -43.21 -47.49 56.25
CA PHE A 21 -42.00 -46.86 56.72
C PHE A 21 -40.86 -47.05 55.71
N VAL A 22 -40.38 -45.95 55.14
CA VAL A 22 -39.20 -45.96 54.28
C VAL A 22 -37.98 -45.60 55.11
N LEU A 23 -37.01 -46.51 55.17
CA LEU A 23 -35.74 -46.30 55.86
C LEU A 23 -34.87 -45.29 55.10
N LYS A 24 -34.21 -44.40 55.83
CA LYS A 24 -33.21 -43.48 55.31
C LYS A 24 -31.99 -44.28 54.80
N ASP A 25 -31.63 -44.13 53.53
CA ASP A 25 -30.37 -44.66 53.00
C ASP A 25 -29.22 -43.71 53.38
N GLY A 26 -28.55 -44.01 54.50
CA GLY A 26 -27.41 -43.25 55.01
C GLY A 26 -27.71 -41.77 55.26
N ASN A 27 -27.06 -40.88 54.50
CA ASN A 27 -27.18 -39.42 54.68
C ASN A 27 -28.28 -38.76 53.82
N LYS A 28 -29.00 -39.51 52.98
CA LYS A 28 -30.02 -38.94 52.06
C LYS A 28 -31.32 -38.60 52.80
N VAL A 29 -32.01 -37.52 52.43
CA VAL A 29 -33.32 -37.17 53.04
C VAL A 29 -34.46 -37.72 52.17
N LEU A 30 -35.54 -38.19 52.79
CA LEU A 30 -36.66 -38.91 52.14
C LEU A 30 -37.56 -38.04 51.25
N SER A 31 -37.29 -36.75 51.14
CA SER A 31 -38.12 -35.79 50.41
C SER A 31 -37.28 -35.01 49.41
N THR A 32 -37.45 -35.38 48.13
CA THR A 32 -37.17 -34.58 46.93
C THR A 32 -35.72 -34.52 46.43
N ASN A 33 -35.47 -35.26 45.34
CA ASN A 33 -34.39 -35.07 44.35
C ASN A 33 -33.01 -34.65 44.86
N ASP A 34 -32.36 -35.52 45.62
CA ASP A 34 -30.95 -35.33 45.94
C ASP A 34 -30.05 -35.82 44.79
N TYR A 35 -29.50 -34.88 44.03
CA TYR A 35 -28.32 -35.11 43.19
C TYR A 35 -27.26 -35.93 43.96
N THR A 36 -26.58 -36.85 43.28
CA THR A 36 -25.47 -37.63 43.88
C THR A 36 -24.36 -36.70 44.37
N THR A 37 -23.52 -37.17 45.29
CA THR A 37 -22.34 -36.40 45.76
C THR A 37 -21.46 -35.96 44.58
N THR A 38 -21.32 -36.81 43.56
CA THR A 38 -20.57 -36.52 42.34
C THR A 38 -21.22 -35.41 41.51
N GLU A 39 -22.54 -35.43 41.35
CA GLU A 39 -23.28 -34.36 40.63
C GLU A 39 -23.26 -33.04 41.40
N LYS A 40 -23.37 -33.08 42.74
CA LYS A 40 -23.25 -31.90 43.60
C LYS A 40 -21.86 -31.28 43.49
N GLN A 41 -20.79 -32.08 43.46
CA GLN A 41 -19.42 -31.59 43.25
C GLN A 41 -19.24 -30.95 41.88
N LYS A 42 -19.76 -31.60 40.82
CA LYS A 42 -19.74 -31.03 39.46
C LYS A 42 -20.46 -29.69 39.40
N LEU A 43 -21.64 -29.58 40.02
CA LEU A 43 -22.43 -28.35 40.04
C LEU A 43 -21.75 -27.25 40.86
N SER A 44 -21.14 -27.58 42.00
CA SER A 44 -20.42 -26.60 42.84
C SER A 44 -19.17 -26.02 42.18
N GLY A 45 -18.59 -26.74 41.20
CA GLY A 45 -17.46 -26.24 40.41
C GLY A 45 -17.86 -25.27 39.29
N ILE A 46 -19.16 -25.10 39.04
CA ILE A 46 -19.67 -24.20 38.00
C ILE A 46 -19.98 -22.84 38.64
N ALA A 47 -19.36 -21.78 38.14
CA ALA A 47 -19.66 -20.43 38.58
C ALA A 47 -21.13 -20.07 38.31
N THR A 48 -21.73 -19.29 39.22
CA THR A 48 -23.10 -18.79 39.03
C THR A 48 -23.20 -18.03 37.70
N GLY A 49 -24.10 -18.48 36.83
CA GLY A 49 -24.30 -17.89 35.51
C GLY A 49 -23.35 -18.38 34.41
N ALA A 50 -22.56 -19.44 34.65
CA ALA A 50 -21.72 -20.03 33.63
C ALA A 50 -22.55 -20.44 32.40
N GLN A 51 -22.10 -20.01 31.22
CA GLN A 51 -22.69 -20.34 29.93
C GLN A 51 -21.72 -21.22 29.16
N VAL A 52 -22.24 -22.22 28.44
CA VAL A 52 -21.42 -23.29 27.85
C VAL A 52 -20.32 -22.81 26.90
N ASN A 53 -20.45 -21.65 26.24
CA ASN A 53 -19.42 -21.11 25.33
C ASN A 53 -19.72 -19.62 25.08
N VAL A 54 -19.09 -18.68 25.78
CA VAL A 54 -19.20 -17.24 25.49
C VAL A 54 -17.86 -16.73 24.99
N ILE A 55 -17.87 -16.10 23.82
CA ILE A 55 -16.79 -15.18 23.44
C ILE A 55 -17.09 -13.89 24.17
N GLU A 56 -16.34 -13.56 25.22
CA GLU A 56 -16.62 -12.39 26.05
C GLU A 56 -16.20 -11.09 25.36
N LYS A 57 -15.07 -11.12 24.64
CA LYS A 57 -14.58 -9.97 23.88
C LYS A 57 -13.61 -10.39 22.78
N VAL A 58 -13.83 -9.88 21.57
CA VAL A 58 -12.83 -9.81 20.51
C VAL A 58 -12.69 -8.34 20.14
N SER A 59 -11.47 -7.88 19.90
CA SER A 59 -11.24 -6.49 19.53
C SER A 59 -10.31 -6.41 18.32
N VAL A 60 -10.63 -5.51 17.39
CA VAL A 60 -9.79 -5.18 16.24
C VAL A 60 -9.37 -3.72 16.40
N ASN A 61 -8.06 -3.48 16.43
CA ASN A 61 -7.47 -2.15 16.63
C ASN A 61 -8.05 -1.40 17.84
N GLY A 62 -8.19 -2.12 18.98
CA GLY A 62 -8.74 -1.56 20.22
C GLY A 62 -10.26 -1.44 20.27
N SER A 63 -10.97 -1.62 19.15
CA SER A 63 -12.44 -1.56 19.10
C SER A 63 -13.06 -2.95 19.25
N ALA A 64 -14.04 -3.09 20.15
CA ALA A 64 -14.72 -4.35 20.37
C ALA A 64 -15.64 -4.71 19.18
N LEU A 65 -15.58 -5.96 18.74
CA LEU A 65 -16.46 -6.50 17.71
C LEU A 65 -17.74 -7.08 18.33
N PRO A 66 -18.88 -7.05 17.61
CA PRO A 66 -20.12 -7.66 18.07
C PRO A 66 -19.99 -9.18 18.11
N VAL A 67 -20.46 -9.78 19.21
CA VAL A 67 -20.55 -11.23 19.37
C VAL A 67 -21.99 -11.65 19.14
N THR A 68 -22.24 -12.58 18.23
CA THR A 68 -23.58 -13.12 17.94
C THR A 68 -23.51 -14.64 17.87
N THR A 69 -24.38 -15.34 18.60
CA THR A 69 -24.43 -16.82 18.60
C THR A 69 -23.04 -17.46 18.81
N LYS A 70 -22.24 -16.90 19.73
CA LYS A 70 -20.90 -17.39 20.07
C LYS A 70 -19.88 -17.30 18.93
N GLY A 71 -20.18 -16.51 17.90
CA GLY A 71 -19.29 -16.19 16.80
C GLY A 71 -18.99 -14.69 16.75
N VAL A 72 -17.86 -14.36 16.13
CA VAL A 72 -17.49 -12.99 15.79
C VAL A 72 -17.15 -12.97 14.32
N ASN A 73 -17.74 -12.01 13.59
CA ASN A 73 -17.35 -11.78 12.20
C ASN A 73 -16.14 -10.84 12.17
N VAL A 74 -14.97 -11.37 11.85
CA VAL A 74 -13.76 -10.57 11.66
C VAL A 74 -13.62 -10.25 10.18
N THR A 75 -13.73 -8.97 9.85
CA THR A 75 -13.50 -8.52 8.47
C THR A 75 -12.00 -8.40 8.23
N VAL A 76 -11.48 -9.22 7.33
CA VAL A 76 -10.09 -9.14 6.85
C VAL A 76 -10.12 -8.59 5.42
N PRO A 77 -9.37 -7.51 5.11
CA PRO A 77 -9.24 -7.01 3.75
C PRO A 77 -8.78 -8.12 2.80
N THR A 78 -9.47 -8.26 1.67
CA THR A 78 -9.12 -9.22 0.59
C THR A 78 -8.56 -8.52 -0.64
N LYS A 79 -8.68 -7.19 -0.70
CA LYS A 79 -8.13 -6.34 -1.75
C LYS A 79 -7.25 -5.27 -1.14
N VAL A 80 -6.17 -4.91 -1.84
CA VAL A 80 -5.29 -3.81 -1.44
C VAL A 80 -6.05 -2.47 -1.38
N SER A 81 -7.08 -2.26 -2.20
CA SER A 81 -7.90 -1.05 -2.15
C SER A 81 -8.73 -0.89 -0.87
N GLN A 82 -8.83 -1.94 -0.04
CA GLN A 82 -9.54 -1.91 1.24
C GLN A 82 -8.61 -1.56 2.42
N VAL A 83 -7.30 -1.50 2.19
CA VAL A 83 -6.36 -0.99 3.18
C VAL A 83 -6.10 0.49 2.92
N THR A 84 -6.09 1.28 3.98
CA THR A 84 -5.60 2.66 3.92
C THR A 84 -4.08 2.61 3.85
N ASN A 85 -3.48 3.20 2.82
CA ASN A 85 -2.01 3.26 2.72
C ASN A 85 -1.43 4.07 3.87
N ASP A 86 -0.30 3.61 4.42
CA ASP A 86 0.49 4.40 5.36
C ASP A 86 1.07 5.63 4.64
N SER A 87 1.41 6.67 5.40
CA SER A 87 1.89 7.95 4.88
C SER A 87 3.14 7.88 3.98
N GLY A 88 3.85 6.75 3.97
CA GLY A 88 5.03 6.49 3.13
C GLY A 88 4.77 5.75 1.81
N PHE A 89 3.55 5.24 1.57
CA PHE A 89 3.24 4.48 0.36
C PHE A 89 2.48 5.32 -0.67
N GLN A 90 2.98 5.32 -1.90
CA GLN A 90 2.34 6.00 -3.02
C GLN A 90 1.48 5.01 -3.84
N THR A 91 0.29 5.46 -4.23
CA THR A 91 -0.56 4.76 -5.20
C THR A 91 0.05 4.83 -6.61
N ALA A 92 -0.36 3.92 -7.49
CA ALA A 92 0.05 3.97 -8.90
C ALA A 92 -0.27 5.33 -9.57
N SER A 93 -1.39 5.95 -9.18
CA SER A 93 -1.75 7.30 -9.66
C SER A 93 -0.79 8.36 -9.16
N GLN A 94 -0.44 8.37 -7.87
CA GLN A 94 0.53 9.32 -7.33
C GLN A 94 1.91 9.18 -7.98
N VAL A 95 2.37 7.94 -8.19
CA VAL A 95 3.64 7.67 -8.90
C VAL A 95 3.56 8.16 -10.35
N SER A 96 2.47 7.84 -11.06
CA SER A 96 2.27 8.28 -12.44
C SER A 96 2.25 9.82 -12.57
N SER A 97 1.57 10.52 -11.65
CA SER A 97 1.57 11.98 -11.59
C SER A 97 2.96 12.55 -11.31
N ALA A 98 3.70 11.96 -10.37
CA ALA A 98 5.06 12.39 -10.04
C ALA A 98 6.02 12.21 -11.23
N ILE A 99 5.95 11.07 -11.91
CA ILE A 99 6.72 10.81 -13.14
C ILE A 99 6.35 11.82 -14.21
N THR A 100 5.06 11.99 -14.51
CA THR A 100 4.57 12.91 -15.54
C THR A 100 5.08 14.33 -15.30
N LYS A 101 4.98 14.82 -14.06
CA LYS A 101 5.50 16.14 -13.67
C LYS A 101 7.01 16.24 -13.82
N ALA A 102 7.77 15.21 -13.45
CA ALA A 102 9.22 15.20 -13.58
C ALA A 102 9.67 15.23 -15.05
N VAL A 103 8.90 14.64 -15.96
CA VAL A 103 9.24 14.59 -17.38
C VAL A 103 8.53 15.65 -18.23
N GLU A 104 7.60 16.44 -17.69
CA GLU A 104 6.76 17.38 -18.45
C GLU A 104 7.57 18.32 -19.38
N GLY A 105 8.72 18.80 -18.91
CA GLY A 105 9.63 19.65 -19.69
C GLY A 105 10.43 18.94 -20.80
N ILE A 106 10.45 17.61 -20.81
CA ILE A 106 11.16 16.77 -21.79
C ILE A 106 10.17 15.97 -22.64
N ALA A 107 8.97 15.68 -22.12
CA ALA A 107 7.99 14.76 -22.68
C ALA A 107 7.43 15.23 -24.03
N SER A 108 7.47 16.54 -24.30
CA SER A 108 7.11 17.07 -25.62
C SER A 108 8.20 16.84 -26.68
N GLY A 109 9.40 16.40 -26.28
CA GLY A 109 10.58 16.28 -27.13
C GLY A 109 11.05 17.63 -27.69
N PHE A 110 12.21 17.60 -28.36
CA PHE A 110 12.53 18.68 -29.30
C PHE A 110 11.68 18.50 -30.55
N LYS A 111 10.93 19.52 -30.92
CA LYS A 111 10.16 19.59 -32.16
C LYS A 111 11.01 20.20 -33.26
N TYR A 112 10.68 19.89 -34.51
CA TYR A 112 11.28 20.51 -35.67
C TYR A 112 10.23 21.30 -36.44
N SER A 113 10.59 22.50 -36.89
CA SER A 113 9.71 23.35 -37.70
C SER A 113 10.47 23.91 -38.89
N VAL A 114 10.12 23.47 -40.09
CA VAL A 114 10.64 24.07 -41.33
C VAL A 114 9.94 25.41 -41.57
N VAL A 115 10.71 26.47 -41.79
CA VAL A 115 10.20 27.83 -41.97
C VAL A 115 10.91 28.54 -43.12
N ASP A 116 10.16 29.32 -43.90
CA ASP A 116 10.74 30.17 -44.96
C ASP A 116 11.50 31.36 -44.37
N ALA A 117 11.04 31.87 -43.22
CA ALA A 117 11.69 32.90 -42.44
C ALA A 117 11.52 32.64 -40.94
N LEU A 118 12.50 33.04 -40.14
CA LEU A 118 12.40 32.93 -38.68
C LEU A 118 11.27 33.84 -38.18
N PRO A 119 10.36 33.33 -37.33
CA PRO A 119 9.34 34.17 -36.71
C PRO A 119 9.96 35.20 -35.77
N GLN A 120 9.17 36.19 -35.34
CA GLN A 120 9.64 37.24 -34.42
C GLN A 120 10.11 36.66 -33.07
N THR A 121 9.49 35.58 -32.62
CA THR A 121 9.86 34.82 -31.41
C THR A 121 9.74 33.33 -31.70
N GLY A 122 10.48 32.50 -30.96
CA GLY A 122 10.40 31.05 -31.06
C GLY A 122 9.97 30.38 -29.76
N LYS A 123 9.66 29.09 -29.83
CA LYS A 123 9.38 28.24 -28.68
C LYS A 123 10.66 27.56 -28.20
N SER A 124 10.85 27.45 -26.89
CA SER A 124 12.04 26.84 -26.29
C SER A 124 12.20 25.34 -26.57
N ASP A 125 11.12 24.66 -26.98
CA ASP A 125 11.10 23.23 -27.31
C ASP A 125 11.20 22.94 -28.82
N THR A 126 11.46 23.97 -29.64
CA THR A 126 11.41 23.84 -31.10
C THR A 126 12.73 24.26 -31.74
N ILE A 127 13.30 23.36 -32.54
CA ILE A 127 14.40 23.65 -33.46
C ILE A 127 13.78 24.10 -34.79
N TYR A 128 14.09 25.32 -35.20
CA TYR A 128 13.61 25.90 -36.44
C TYR A 128 14.62 25.60 -37.55
N LEU A 129 14.13 25.10 -38.68
CA LEU A 129 14.91 24.72 -39.85
C LEU A 129 14.61 25.73 -40.96
N LYS A 130 15.57 26.59 -41.27
CA LYS A 130 15.44 27.57 -42.36
C LYS A 130 16.28 27.10 -43.54
N ALA A 131 15.73 27.17 -44.75
CA ALA A 131 16.47 26.77 -45.95
C ALA A 131 17.82 27.51 -46.01
N ASN A 132 18.92 26.76 -46.14
CA ASN A 132 20.24 27.34 -46.25
C ASN A 132 20.59 27.63 -47.73
N SER A 133 21.63 28.44 -47.95
CA SER A 133 22.11 28.78 -49.30
C SER A 133 23.35 27.97 -49.73
N GLY A 134 23.61 26.84 -49.06
CA GLY A 134 24.78 26.01 -49.29
C GLY A 134 24.60 25.01 -50.44
N SER A 135 25.71 24.44 -50.91
CA SER A 135 25.70 23.29 -51.82
C SER A 135 25.99 22.00 -51.05
N GLY A 136 25.26 20.91 -51.35
CA GLY A 136 25.50 19.58 -50.79
C GLY A 136 24.29 19.02 -50.02
N GLN A 137 24.55 18.05 -49.12
CA GLN A 137 23.49 17.38 -48.35
C GLN A 137 22.92 18.21 -47.19
N ASN A 138 23.55 19.34 -46.85
CA ASN A 138 23.03 20.23 -45.82
C ASN A 138 21.97 21.16 -46.44
N ILE A 139 20.70 20.99 -46.08
CA ILE A 139 19.57 21.72 -46.71
C ILE A 139 19.05 22.86 -45.82
N TYR A 140 19.26 22.77 -44.50
CA TYR A 140 18.76 23.74 -43.53
C TYR A 140 19.87 24.29 -42.65
N ASP A 141 19.68 25.51 -42.15
CA ASP A 141 20.36 26.04 -40.99
C ASP A 141 19.43 25.87 -39.79
N GLU A 142 19.95 25.36 -38.67
CA GLU A 142 19.19 25.13 -37.45
C GLU A 142 19.24 26.34 -36.52
N PHE A 143 18.09 26.71 -35.94
CA PHE A 143 17.99 27.81 -35.00
C PHE A 143 17.17 27.42 -33.77
N ILE A 144 17.56 27.94 -32.61
CA ILE A 144 16.77 27.88 -31.38
C ILE A 144 16.48 29.29 -30.88
N TRP A 145 15.37 29.44 -30.15
CA TRP A 145 15.03 30.69 -29.48
C TRP A 145 15.42 30.63 -28.01
N VAL A 146 16.42 31.42 -27.63
CA VAL A 146 16.98 31.45 -26.27
C VAL A 146 17.31 32.90 -25.89
N ASN A 147 17.05 33.28 -24.64
CA ASN A 147 17.30 34.63 -24.13
C ASN A 147 16.72 35.75 -25.02
N SER A 148 15.51 35.51 -25.54
CA SER A 148 14.80 36.43 -26.45
C SER A 148 15.55 36.77 -27.75
N LYS A 149 16.41 35.85 -28.21
CA LYS A 149 17.17 35.96 -29.47
C LYS A 149 17.19 34.61 -30.19
N TRP A 150 17.44 34.69 -31.50
CA TRP A 150 17.74 33.52 -32.32
C TRP A 150 19.21 33.14 -32.16
N GLU A 151 19.46 31.90 -31.79
CA GLU A 151 20.80 31.30 -31.77
C GLU A 151 20.87 30.26 -32.90
N GLN A 152 21.82 30.42 -33.81
CA GLN A 152 22.07 29.45 -34.87
C GLN A 152 22.91 28.30 -34.31
N LEU A 153 22.47 27.07 -34.51
CA LEU A 153 23.24 25.88 -34.18
C LEU A 153 24.15 25.51 -35.36
N GLY A 154 25.34 24.99 -35.07
CA GLY A 154 26.22 24.43 -36.11
C GLY A 154 26.94 25.46 -37.00
N THR A 155 27.25 26.66 -36.51
CA THR A 155 28.02 27.64 -37.30
C THR A 155 29.44 27.13 -37.58
N LYS A 156 29.91 27.33 -38.81
CA LYS A 156 31.29 26.98 -39.24
C LYS A 156 32.25 28.17 -39.18
N GLN A 157 31.90 29.24 -38.46
CA GLN A 157 32.78 30.40 -38.37
C GLN A 157 33.99 30.05 -37.51
N ILE A 158 35.07 29.68 -38.19
CA ILE A 158 36.40 29.58 -37.63
C ILE A 158 37.06 30.95 -37.86
N ASP A 159 37.45 31.62 -36.79
CA ASP A 159 38.24 32.84 -36.88
C ASP A 159 39.67 32.48 -37.33
N LEU A 160 40.02 32.91 -38.54
CA LEU A 160 41.35 32.73 -39.12
C LEU A 160 42.14 34.04 -39.18
N SER A 161 41.66 35.12 -38.55
CA SER A 161 42.30 36.44 -38.59
C SER A 161 43.74 36.44 -38.05
N GLY A 162 44.06 35.52 -37.15
CA GLY A 162 45.41 35.31 -36.59
C GLY A 162 46.33 34.40 -37.41
N TYR A 163 45.86 33.79 -38.49
CA TYR A 163 46.67 32.89 -39.32
C TYR A 163 47.24 33.60 -40.54
N MET A 164 48.47 33.23 -40.92
CA MET A 164 49.13 33.73 -42.13
C MET A 164 48.29 33.38 -43.37
N LYS A 165 47.99 34.37 -44.23
CA LYS A 165 47.27 34.09 -45.48
C LYS A 165 48.23 33.46 -46.47
N LYS A 166 47.69 32.68 -47.41
CA LYS A 166 48.47 32.12 -48.52
C LYS A 166 49.20 33.19 -49.33
N THR A 167 48.60 34.38 -49.44
CA THR A 167 49.20 35.55 -50.10
C THR A 167 50.36 36.16 -49.33
N ASP A 168 50.40 35.96 -48.02
CA ASP A 168 51.43 36.51 -47.13
C ASP A 168 52.65 35.58 -47.06
N MET A 169 52.55 34.37 -47.63
CA MET A 169 53.68 33.46 -47.79
C MET A 169 54.60 33.96 -48.91
N VAL A 170 55.75 34.51 -48.53
CA VAL A 170 56.82 34.87 -49.47
C VAL A 170 57.88 33.76 -49.52
N ALA A 171 58.34 33.42 -50.72
CA ALA A 171 59.43 32.47 -50.89
C ALA A 171 60.76 33.12 -50.46
N LEU A 172 61.63 32.35 -49.78
CA LEU A 172 62.97 32.81 -49.46
C LEU A 172 63.77 33.05 -50.74
N THR A 173 64.48 34.18 -50.79
CA THR A 173 65.46 34.46 -51.83
C THR A 173 66.72 33.63 -51.63
N THR A 174 67.49 33.41 -52.69
CA THR A 174 68.78 32.69 -52.61
C THR A 174 69.73 33.37 -51.61
N SER A 175 69.74 34.70 -51.55
CA SER A 175 70.56 35.45 -50.60
C SER A 175 70.13 35.28 -49.14
N GLU A 176 68.83 35.16 -48.86
CA GLU A 176 68.33 34.84 -47.50
C GLU A 176 68.67 33.41 -47.10
N ILE A 177 68.66 32.46 -48.04
CA ILE A 177 69.10 31.08 -47.81
C ILE A 177 70.60 31.05 -47.49
N ASP A 178 71.41 31.70 -48.32
CA ASP A 178 72.86 31.74 -48.16
C ASP A 178 73.27 32.36 -46.82
N ALA A 179 72.54 33.37 -46.32
CA ALA A 179 72.80 34.02 -45.03
C ALA A 179 72.50 33.15 -43.80
N ILE A 180 71.67 32.10 -43.93
CA ILE A 180 71.31 31.18 -42.84
C ILE A 180 72.22 29.93 -42.86
N CYS A 181 72.87 29.64 -43.99
CA CYS A 181 73.72 28.46 -44.17
C CYS A 181 75.21 28.68 -43.86
N VAL A 182 75.57 29.80 -43.23
CA VAL A 182 76.94 30.15 -42.79
C VAL A 182 77.11 29.95 -41.29
#